data_AF-A0A960RQU6-F1
#
_entry.id   AF-A0A960RQU6-F1
#
_cell.length_a   1.000
_cell.length_b   1.000
_cell.length_c   1.000
_cell.angle_alpha   90.00
_cell.angle_beta   90.00
_cell.angle_gamma   90.00
#
_symmetry.space_group_name_H-M   'P 1'
#
loop_
_entity.id
_entity.type
_entity.pdbx_description
1 polymer ?
#
loop_
_entity_poly.entity_id
_entity_poly.type
_entity_poly.pdbx_seq_one_letter_code
_entity_poly.pdbx_strand_id
1 'polypeptide(L)'
;MNPIFDLNQQKHHLQGKRMLNPIELDQAYESFITNLHRFVPDGIIDVDLTLLSDLGVLEYDQFENDKDSEEFPHYFHVIETSDKVTLFNHQFAVWIVPKMINGSPTTLTLISLIADDKPNLEIVFSTTGIYNTPKYVLKVLKSYLSDVLDTEAVISSMGHN
;
A
#
# COMPACT_ATOMS: atom_id res chain seq x y z
N MET A 1 -1.38 -28.07 -32.00
CA MET A 1 -1.53 -26.67 -32.46
C MET A 1 -1.68 -25.83 -31.22
N ASN A 2 -0.61 -25.17 -30.78
CA ASN A 2 -0.66 -24.24 -29.65
C ASN A 2 -1.25 -22.91 -30.14
N PRO A 3 -2.20 -22.30 -29.43
CA PRO A 3 -2.48 -20.89 -29.63
C PRO A 3 -1.27 -20.12 -29.08
N ILE A 4 -0.63 -19.36 -29.96
CA ILE A 4 0.37 -18.36 -29.59
C ILE A 4 -0.39 -17.34 -28.73
N PHE A 5 -0.15 -17.36 -27.41
CA PHE A 5 -0.57 -16.28 -26.52
C PHE A 5 0.08 -15.00 -27.05
N ASP A 6 -0.75 -14.10 -27.55
CA ASP A 6 -0.32 -12.87 -28.18
C ASP A 6 0.23 -11.92 -27.11
N LEU A 7 1.55 -11.95 -26.92
CA LEU A 7 2.31 -11.05 -26.05
C LEU A 7 2.06 -9.55 -26.37
N ASN A 8 1.43 -9.22 -27.50
CA ASN A 8 1.08 -7.85 -27.83
C ASN A 8 -0.21 -7.36 -27.15
N GLN A 9 -1.10 -8.24 -26.68
CA GLN A 9 -2.29 -7.79 -25.94
C GLN A 9 -1.97 -7.27 -24.54
N GLN A 10 -0.91 -7.78 -23.89
CA GLN A 10 -0.44 -7.22 -22.61
C GLN A 10 0.32 -5.90 -22.79
N LYS A 11 0.95 -5.66 -23.96
CA LYS A 11 1.68 -4.41 -24.22
C LYS A 11 0.79 -3.21 -24.52
N HIS A 12 -0.46 -3.43 -24.94
CA HIS A 12 -1.42 -2.35 -25.20
C HIS A 12 -2.15 -1.85 -23.95
N HIS A 13 -2.07 -2.53 -22.81
CA HIS A 13 -2.72 -2.10 -21.56
C HIS A 13 -1.85 -1.16 -20.70
N LEU A 14 -0.57 -1.02 -21.02
CA LEU A 14 0.41 -0.21 -20.27
C LEU A 14 0.76 1.12 -20.95
N GLN A 15 0.23 1.39 -22.15
CA GLN A 15 0.36 2.69 -22.80
C GLN A 15 -0.78 3.62 -22.38
N GLY A 16 -0.56 4.39 -21.31
CA GLY A 16 -1.36 5.60 -21.03
C GLY A 16 -2.15 5.65 -19.72
N LYS A 17 -1.85 4.82 -18.70
CA LYS A 17 -2.39 5.09 -17.36
C LYS A 17 -1.80 6.41 -16.84
N ARG A 18 -2.66 7.39 -16.61
CA ARG A 18 -2.28 8.69 -16.05
C ARG A 18 -1.78 8.46 -14.64
N MET A 19 -0.57 8.91 -14.36
CA MET A 19 -0.09 8.97 -12.99
C MET A 19 -0.69 10.20 -12.31
N LEU A 20 -1.22 10.02 -11.11
CA LEU A 20 -1.71 11.13 -10.31
C LEU A 20 -0.56 12.10 -10.01
N ASN A 21 -0.86 13.39 -10.08
CA ASN A 21 0.12 14.41 -9.72
C ASN A 21 0.10 14.68 -8.19
N PRO A 22 1.15 15.32 -7.64
CA PRO A 22 1.25 15.59 -6.21
C PRO A 22 0.05 16.36 -5.62
N ILE A 23 -0.55 17.29 -6.36
CA ILE A 23 -1.68 18.09 -5.89
C ILE A 23 -2.93 17.22 -5.75
N GLU A 24 -3.17 16.31 -6.69
CA GLU A 24 -4.28 15.36 -6.65
C GLU A 24 -4.14 14.38 -5.47
N LEU A 25 -2.92 13.92 -5.21
CA LEU A 25 -2.60 13.04 -4.08
C LEU A 25 -2.83 13.74 -2.73
N ASP A 26 -2.37 14.97 -2.58
CA ASP A 26 -2.59 15.75 -1.35
C ASP A 26 -4.08 16.06 -1.14
N GLN A 27 -4.83 16.40 -2.19
CA GLN A 27 -6.28 16.62 -2.09
C GLN A 27 -7.03 15.36 -1.65
N ALA A 28 -6.66 14.19 -2.19
CA ALA A 28 -7.24 12.92 -1.78
C ALA A 28 -6.93 12.62 -0.31
N TYR A 29 -5.68 12.79 0.11
CA TYR A 29 -5.25 12.63 1.50
C TYR A 29 -6.07 13.50 2.47
N GLU A 30 -6.19 14.80 2.18
CA GLU A 30 -6.95 15.73 3.02
C GLU A 30 -8.44 15.34 3.13
N SER A 31 -9.03 14.90 2.02
CA SER A 31 -10.40 14.38 1.99
C SER A 31 -10.57 13.16 2.89
N PHE A 32 -9.64 12.20 2.79
CA PHE A 32 -9.65 10.97 3.58
C PHE A 32 -9.46 11.25 5.05
N ILE A 33 -8.45 12.02 5.45
CA ILE A 33 -8.14 12.23 6.86
C ILE A 33 -9.23 13.04 7.57
N THR A 34 -9.87 13.99 6.88
CA THR A 34 -10.97 14.80 7.42
C THR A 34 -12.23 13.97 7.67
N ASN A 35 -12.48 12.94 6.86
CA ASN A 35 -13.71 12.14 6.91
C ASN A 35 -13.41 10.64 7.00
N LEU A 36 -12.39 10.25 7.76
CA LEU A 36 -11.85 8.88 7.74
C LEU A 36 -12.91 7.80 8.00
N HIS A 37 -13.79 8.05 8.97
CA HIS A 37 -14.91 7.17 9.34
C HIS A 37 -15.90 6.88 8.20
N ARG A 38 -15.95 7.75 7.17
CA ARG A 38 -16.79 7.56 6.00
C ARG A 38 -16.14 6.63 4.97
N PHE A 39 -14.82 6.65 4.89
CA PHE A 39 -14.07 5.89 3.89
C PHE A 39 -13.65 4.51 4.40
N VAL A 40 -13.52 4.34 5.72
CA VAL A 40 -13.11 3.09 6.34
C VAL A 40 -14.10 2.72 7.44
N PRO A 41 -15.25 2.11 7.09
CA PRO A 41 -16.28 1.77 8.08
C PRO A 41 -15.78 0.75 9.11
N ASP A 42 -14.81 -0.09 8.73
CA ASP A 42 -14.17 -1.08 9.61
C ASP A 42 -13.16 -0.44 10.58
N GLY A 43 -12.87 0.86 10.43
CA GLY A 43 -11.99 1.62 11.28
C GLY A 43 -10.50 1.45 10.97
N ILE A 44 -9.66 1.89 11.91
CA ILE A 44 -8.20 1.80 11.80
C ILE A 44 -7.75 0.48 12.40
N ILE A 45 -6.99 -0.30 11.65
CA ILE A 45 -6.39 -1.55 12.12
C ILE A 45 -5.20 -1.22 13.01
N ASP A 46 -5.25 -1.56 14.30
CA ASP A 46 -4.10 -1.41 15.18
C ASP A 46 -3.17 -2.63 15.06
N VAL A 47 -1.98 -2.41 14.51
CA VAL A 47 -0.99 -3.46 14.28
C VAL A 47 -0.01 -3.51 15.45
N ASP A 48 -0.12 -4.58 16.24
CA ASP A 48 0.77 -4.84 17.38
C ASP A 48 2.15 -5.34 16.90
N LEU A 49 3.06 -4.40 16.68
CA LEU A 49 4.43 -4.70 16.28
C LEU A 49 5.23 -5.44 17.37
N THR A 50 4.88 -5.27 18.65
CA THR A 50 5.54 -6.01 19.74
C THR A 50 5.21 -7.48 19.62
N LEU A 51 3.91 -7.80 19.49
CA LEU A 51 3.47 -9.19 19.32
C LEU A 51 4.08 -9.82 18.07
N LEU A 52 4.09 -9.10 16.93
CA LEU A 52 4.69 -9.62 15.70
C LEU A 52 6.21 -9.83 15.83
N SER A 53 6.89 -9.01 16.64
CA SER A 53 8.31 -9.22 16.96
C SER A 53 8.49 -10.46 17.84
N ASP A 54 7.70 -10.60 18.90
CA ASP A 54 7.79 -11.70 19.87
C ASP A 54 7.50 -13.06 19.22
N LEU A 55 6.63 -13.09 18.21
CA LEU A 55 6.33 -14.27 17.41
C LEU A 55 7.38 -14.55 16.32
N GLY A 56 8.41 -13.71 16.19
CA GLY A 56 9.45 -13.82 15.15
C GLY A 56 8.96 -13.52 13.73
N VAL A 57 7.72 -13.03 13.57
CA VAL A 57 7.13 -12.71 12.25
C VAL A 57 7.86 -11.53 11.61
N LEU A 58 8.25 -10.54 12.41
CA LEU A 58 9.04 -9.40 11.93
C LEU A 58 10.48 -9.76 11.58
N GLU A 59 11.01 -10.86 12.11
CA GLU A 59 12.40 -11.32 11.92
C GLU A 59 12.54 -12.32 10.77
N TYR A 60 11.43 -12.90 10.31
CA TYR A 60 11.43 -13.83 9.19
C TYR A 60 11.71 -13.10 7.88
N ASP A 61 12.98 -13.08 7.46
CA ASP A 61 13.45 -12.51 6.21
C ASP A 61 13.35 -13.54 5.08
N GLN A 62 12.11 -13.86 4.65
CA GLN A 62 11.90 -14.28 3.26
C GLN A 62 12.31 -13.18 2.26
N PHE A 63 12.54 -11.95 2.76
CA PHE A 63 12.89 -10.76 2.01
C PHE A 63 14.31 -10.74 1.44
N GLU A 64 15.28 -11.47 2.01
CA GLU A 64 16.67 -11.46 1.50
C GLU A 64 17.01 -12.64 0.58
N ASN A 65 16.22 -13.73 0.60
CA ASN A 65 16.56 -14.96 -0.12
C ASN A 65 15.90 -15.11 -1.49
N ASP A 66 14.84 -14.36 -1.78
CA ASP A 66 14.29 -14.31 -3.13
C ASP A 66 15.02 -13.21 -3.92
N LYS A 67 16.14 -13.57 -4.53
CA LYS A 67 16.79 -12.76 -5.57
C LYS A 67 15.91 -12.60 -6.82
N ASP A 68 14.78 -13.30 -6.86
CA ASP A 68 13.71 -13.14 -7.85
C ASP A 68 12.55 -12.25 -7.33
N SER A 69 12.61 -11.73 -6.09
CA SER A 69 11.59 -10.83 -5.51
C SER A 69 11.82 -9.34 -5.80
N GLU A 70 12.45 -9.01 -6.94
CA GLU A 70 12.44 -7.65 -7.51
C GLU A 70 11.01 -7.11 -7.75
N GLU A 71 9.97 -7.92 -7.52
CA GLU A 71 8.55 -7.61 -7.61
C GLU A 71 7.94 -7.12 -6.27
N PHE A 72 8.65 -6.32 -5.47
CA PHE A 72 7.92 -5.37 -4.61
C PHE A 72 7.16 -4.44 -5.58
N PRO A 73 5.82 -4.32 -5.50
CA PRO A 73 5.01 -4.11 -6.68
C PRO A 73 5.27 -2.74 -7.31
N HIS A 74 6.06 -2.76 -8.38
CA HIS A 74 6.42 -1.61 -9.19
C HIS A 74 7.17 -0.48 -8.45
N TYR A 75 8.07 0.20 -9.17
CA TYR A 75 8.80 1.35 -8.64
C TYR A 75 7.82 2.42 -8.15
N PHE A 76 7.81 2.67 -6.83
CA PHE A 76 7.08 3.78 -6.23
C PHE A 76 7.84 5.08 -6.45
N HIS A 77 7.10 6.13 -6.80
CA HIS A 77 7.55 7.50 -6.63
C HIS A 77 7.35 7.92 -5.18
N VAL A 78 8.26 8.74 -4.66
CA VAL A 78 8.28 9.18 -3.27
C VAL A 78 8.17 10.71 -3.21
N ILE A 79 7.27 11.21 -2.38
CA ILE A 79 7.20 12.62 -1.98
C ILE A 79 7.34 12.66 -0.46
N GLU A 80 8.33 13.39 0.01
CA GLU A 80 8.56 13.58 1.44
C GLU A 80 8.23 15.02 1.83
N THR A 81 7.45 15.15 2.89
CA THR A 81 7.15 16.42 3.54
C THR A 81 7.44 16.30 5.04
N SER A 82 7.37 17.41 5.77
CA SER A 82 7.61 17.39 7.22
C SER A 82 6.56 16.59 8.00
N ASP A 83 5.37 16.39 7.43
CA ASP A 83 4.22 15.76 8.06
C ASP A 83 3.98 14.32 7.58
N LYS A 84 4.44 13.94 6.38
CA LYS A 84 4.17 12.61 5.82
C LYS A 84 5.17 12.20 4.73
N VAL A 85 5.19 10.90 4.45
CA VAL A 85 5.78 10.32 3.24
C VAL A 85 4.65 9.79 2.37
N THR A 86 4.64 10.16 1.09
CA THR A 86 3.70 9.66 0.11
C THR A 86 4.42 8.75 -0.87
N LEU A 87 3.99 7.49 -0.97
CA LEU A 87 4.45 6.54 -1.97
C LEU A 87 3.34 6.37 -2.99
N PHE A 88 3.61 6.55 -4.27
CA PHE A 88 2.59 6.35 -5.29
C PHE A 88 3.15 5.77 -6.58
N ASN A 89 2.31 5.05 -7.31
CA ASN A 89 2.58 4.58 -8.66
C ASN A 89 1.25 4.62 -9.46
N HIS A 90 1.12 3.79 -10.49
CA HIS A 90 -0.08 3.73 -11.33
C HIS A 90 -1.23 2.90 -10.73
N GLN A 91 -0.98 2.17 -9.65
CA GLN A 91 -1.94 1.29 -8.96
C GLN A 91 -2.23 1.75 -7.54
N PHE A 92 -1.24 2.30 -6.84
CA PHE A 92 -1.33 2.60 -5.42
C PHE A 92 -1.01 4.05 -5.13
N ALA A 93 -1.69 4.59 -4.12
CA ALA A 93 -1.28 5.77 -3.37
C ALA A 93 -1.25 5.40 -1.88
N VAL A 94 -0.11 5.63 -1.23
CA VAL A 94 0.11 5.29 0.17
C VAL A 94 0.61 6.53 0.90
N TRP A 95 0.00 6.84 2.04
CA TRP A 95 0.44 7.94 2.91
C TRP A 95 0.87 7.37 4.25
N ILE A 96 2.12 7.63 4.62
CA ILE A 96 2.72 7.24 5.91
C ILE A 96 2.86 8.51 6.74
N VAL A 97 2.06 8.60 7.81
CA VAL A 97 1.89 9.81 8.60
C VAL A 97 2.37 9.57 10.04
N PRO A 98 3.59 9.97 10.39
CA PRO A 98 4.06 9.93 11.77
C PRO A 98 3.31 10.96 12.64
N LYS A 99 2.89 10.56 13.83
CA LYS A 99 2.13 11.36 14.79
C LYS A 99 2.55 11.06 16.22
N MET A 100 2.24 11.98 17.13
CA MET A 100 2.29 11.75 18.58
C MET A 100 0.86 11.67 19.11
N ILE A 101 0.45 10.50 19.59
CA ILE A 101 -0.88 10.28 20.17
C ILE A 101 -0.69 9.91 21.63
N ASN A 102 -1.25 10.71 22.54
CA ASN A 102 -1.10 10.54 23.99
C ASN A 102 0.35 10.39 24.49
N GLY A 103 1.30 11.05 23.81
CA GLY A 103 2.73 10.98 24.13
C GLY A 103 3.47 9.77 23.55
N SER A 104 2.78 8.89 22.80
CA SER A 104 3.39 7.74 22.13
C SER A 104 3.60 7.99 20.64
N PRO A 105 4.77 7.61 20.08
CA PRO A 105 5.01 7.69 18.64
C PRO A 105 4.10 6.69 17.93
N THR A 106 3.26 7.20 17.05
CA THR A 106 2.28 6.44 16.26
C THR A 106 2.49 6.75 14.79
N THR A 107 2.49 5.72 13.94
CA THR A 107 2.48 5.92 12.49
C THR A 107 1.13 5.47 11.98
N LEU A 108 0.42 6.37 11.29
CA LEU A 108 -0.81 6.05 10.59
C LEU A 108 -0.49 5.86 9.11
N THR A 109 -0.85 4.72 8.54
CA THR A 109 -0.63 4.41 7.13
C THR A 109 -1.97 4.24 6.44
N LEU A 110 -2.17 4.96 5.34
CA LEU A 110 -3.34 4.88 4.47
C LEU A 110 -2.90 4.25 3.15
N ILE A 111 -3.60 3.21 2.71
CA ILE A 111 -3.36 2.52 1.43
C ILE A 111 -4.60 2.68 0.55
N SER A 112 -4.38 3.26 -0.62
CA SER A 112 -5.41 3.44 -1.64
C SER A 112 -5.06 2.74 -2.94
N LEU A 113 -6.07 2.16 -3.59
CA LEU A 113 -6.03 1.73 -4.98
C LEU A 113 -6.40 2.91 -5.89
N ILE A 114 -5.69 3.03 -7.01
CA ILE A 114 -5.96 4.02 -8.05
C ILE A 114 -6.80 3.33 -9.13
N ALA A 115 -8.09 3.66 -9.16
CA ALA A 115 -9.04 3.24 -10.19
C ALA A 115 -9.70 4.47 -10.81
N ASP A 116 -9.87 4.47 -12.14
CA ASP A 116 -10.42 5.60 -12.90
C ASP A 116 -9.76 6.95 -12.57
N ASP A 117 -8.43 6.95 -12.47
CA ASP A 117 -7.60 8.11 -12.11
C ASP A 117 -8.01 8.75 -10.77
N LYS A 118 -8.51 7.96 -9.81
CA LYS A 118 -8.87 8.42 -8.46
C LYS A 118 -8.40 7.43 -7.41
N PRO A 119 -7.80 7.92 -6.30
CA PRO A 119 -7.55 7.09 -5.14
C PRO A 119 -8.86 6.67 -4.48
N ASN A 120 -9.00 5.38 -4.19
CA ASN A 120 -10.02 4.81 -3.32
C ASN A 120 -9.31 4.22 -2.11
N LEU A 121 -9.69 4.64 -0.91
CA LEU A 121 -9.05 4.20 0.33
C LEU A 121 -9.54 2.80 0.68
N GLU A 122 -8.60 1.85 0.76
CA GLU A 122 -8.89 0.44 1.00
C GLU A 122 -8.55 0.05 2.43
N ILE A 123 -7.36 0.43 2.90
CA ILE A 123 -6.83 0.00 4.18
C ILE A 123 -6.26 1.19 4.93
N VAL A 124 -6.53 1.24 6.24
CA VAL A 124 -5.87 2.16 7.16
C VAL A 124 -5.41 1.40 8.37
N PHE A 125 -4.12 1.47 8.66
CA PHE A 125 -3.54 0.82 9.83
C PHE A 125 -2.68 1.79 10.64
N SER A 126 -2.57 1.53 11.93
CA SER A 126 -1.67 2.23 12.83
C SER A 126 -0.65 1.29 13.44
N THR A 127 0.56 1.80 13.68
CA THR A 127 1.59 1.13 14.48
C THR A 127 2.06 2.06 15.58
N THR A 128 2.29 1.53 16.78
CA THR A 128 2.70 2.33 17.94
C THR A 128 3.87 1.70 18.70
N GLY A 129 4.49 2.48 19.58
CA GLY A 129 5.49 1.97 20.53
C GLY A 129 6.92 1.89 19.97
N ILE A 130 7.78 1.12 20.63
CA ILE A 130 9.23 1.11 20.38
C ILE A 130 9.62 0.47 19.04
N TYR A 131 8.78 -0.45 18.56
CA TYR A 131 8.98 -1.12 17.28
C TYR A 131 8.41 -0.31 16.11
N ASN A 132 7.78 0.85 16.37
CA ASN A 132 7.30 1.76 15.34
C ASN A 132 8.48 2.45 14.62
N THR A 133 9.18 1.67 13.81
CA THR A 133 10.35 2.04 13.03
C THR A 133 10.04 1.90 11.54
N PRO A 134 10.67 2.69 10.66
CA PRO A 134 10.44 2.60 9.21
C PRO A 134 10.58 1.16 8.67
N LYS A 135 11.56 0.39 9.15
CA LYS A 135 11.76 -1.02 8.74
C LYS A 135 10.50 -1.86 8.95
N TYR A 136 9.91 -1.82 10.14
CA TYR A 136 8.76 -2.66 10.46
C TYR A 136 7.46 -2.13 9.88
N VAL A 137 7.29 -0.81 9.80
CA VAL A 137 6.15 -0.20 9.10
C VAL A 137 6.13 -0.62 7.62
N LEU A 138 7.29 -0.58 6.94
CA LEU A 138 7.39 -0.98 5.54
C LEU A 138 7.18 -2.49 5.34
N LYS A 139 7.56 -3.32 6.31
CA LYS A 139 7.30 -4.76 6.27
C LYS A 139 5.80 -5.07 6.36
N VAL A 140 5.09 -4.40 7.27
CA VAL A 140 3.62 -4.48 7.37
C VAL A 140 2.96 -3.96 6.08
N LEU A 141 3.41 -2.81 5.57
CA LEU A 141 2.93 -2.27 4.31
C LEU A 141 3.09 -3.26 3.15
N LYS A 142 4.25 -3.92 3.02
CA LYS A 142 4.44 -4.94 1.97
C LYS A 142 3.39 -6.03 2.05
N SER A 143 3.15 -6.56 3.25
CA SER A 143 2.17 -7.63 3.47
C SER A 143 0.81 -7.21 2.93
N TYR A 144 0.33 -6.03 3.30
CA TYR A 144 -0.95 -5.53 2.80
C TYR A 144 -0.98 -5.30 1.29
N LEU A 145 0.08 -4.75 0.71
CA LEU A 145 0.14 -4.55 -0.74
C LEU A 145 0.10 -5.89 -1.50
N SER A 146 0.82 -6.90 -1.01
CA SER A 146 0.77 -8.26 -1.56
C SER A 146 -0.63 -8.87 -1.44
N ASP A 147 -1.26 -8.78 -0.27
CA ASP A 147 -2.60 -9.32 -0.03
C ASP A 147 -3.66 -8.67 -0.96
N VAL A 148 -3.55 -7.35 -1.18
CA VAL A 148 -4.44 -6.61 -2.09
C VAL A 148 -4.26 -7.09 -3.53
N LEU A 149 -3.03 -7.25 -4.01
CA LEU A 149 -2.74 -7.73 -5.35
C LEU A 149 -3.22 -9.17 -5.58
N ASP A 150 -2.98 -10.06 -4.62
CA ASP A 150 -3.44 -11.44 -4.68
C ASP A 150 -4.97 -11.49 -4.75
N THR A 151 -5.65 -10.64 -3.98
CA THR A 151 -7.12 -10.52 -4.01
C THR A 151 -7.62 -10.01 -5.38
N GLU A 152 -7.00 -8.98 -5.95
CA GLU A 152 -7.35 -8.47 -7.29
C GLU A 152 -7.15 -9.55 -8.38
N ALA A 153 -6.07 -10.32 -8.30
CA ALA A 153 -5.78 -11.40 -9.24
C ALA A 153 -6.85 -12.52 -9.18
N VAL A 154 -7.25 -12.92 -7.97
CA VAL A 154 -8.31 -13.92 -7.78
C VAL A 154 -9.64 -13.40 -8.34
N ILE A 155 -10.05 -12.18 -8.01
CA ILE A 155 -11.33 -11.60 -8.49
C ILE A 155 -11.33 -11.49 -10.03
N SER A 156 -10.22 -11.02 -10.61
CA SER A 156 -10.08 -10.90 -12.06
C SER A 156 -10.21 -12.24 -12.78
N SER A 157 -9.73 -13.33 -12.17
CA SER A 157 -9.89 -14.68 -12.72
C SER A 157 -11.33 -15.20 -12.67
N MET A 158 -12.16 -14.70 -11.74
CA MET A 158 -13.56 -15.11 -11.59
C MET A 158 -14.49 -14.40 -12.57
N GLY A 159 -14.15 -13.18 -13.01
CA GLY A 159 -14.93 -12.39 -13.98
C GLY A 159 -14.82 -12.85 -15.44
N HIS A 160 -14.01 -13.87 -15.73
CA HIS A 160 -13.78 -14.41 -17.08
C HIS A 160 -14.60 -15.67 -17.43
N ASN A 161 -15.72 -15.94 -16.74
CA ASN A 161 -16.68 -17.01 -17.07
C ASN A 161 -18.05 -16.48 -17.47
#